data_AF-A0A7V5L3B5-F1
#
_entry.id   AF-A0A7V5L3B5-F1
#
_cell.length_a   1.000
_cell.length_b   1.000
_cell.length_c   1.000
_cell.angle_alpha   90.00
_cell.angle_beta   90.00
_cell.angle_gamma   90.00
#
_symmetry.space_group_name_H-M   'P 1'
#
loop_
_entity.id
_entity.type
_entity.pdbx_description
1 polymer ?
#
loop_
_entity_poly.entity_id
_entity_poly.type
_entity_poly.pdbx_seq_one_letter_code
_entity_poly.pdbx_strand_id
1 'polypeptide(L)'
;MKAYTDDQENFPLLEKVVKKFNISDKKLKDIVFTYGNTIYTRQPLSYGLITHETTHILQQQKNKDEWWGRYLIDNQFRLEQEIEAYQRQLQTYKNNDIGLYKIMLSKIADDLSGGMYGDIITREKAIEALEV
;
A
#
# COMPACT_ATOMS: atom_id res chain seq x y z
N MET A 1 -8.05 12.10 -9.77
CA MET A 1 -7.92 10.67 -9.44
C MET A 1 -8.97 9.91 -10.23
N LYS A 2 -8.60 8.86 -10.95
CA LYS A 2 -9.58 7.91 -11.49
C LYS A 2 -9.45 6.63 -10.68
N ALA A 3 -10.50 6.27 -9.95
CA ALA A 3 -10.59 4.96 -9.30
C ALA A 3 -11.54 4.13 -10.15
N TYR A 4 -11.04 3.03 -10.68
CA TYR A 4 -11.86 2.08 -11.40
C TYR A 4 -12.02 0.86 -10.50
N THR A 5 -13.27 0.44 -10.34
CA THR A 5 -13.60 -0.82 -9.70
C THR A 5 -13.71 -1.88 -10.79
N ASP A 6 -13.07 -3.03 -10.58
CA ASP A 6 -13.07 -4.20 -11.46
C ASP A 6 -12.14 -4.12 -12.69
N ASP A 7 -11.04 -3.37 -12.59
CA ASP A 7 -10.03 -3.27 -13.65
C ASP A 7 -8.64 -3.74 -13.21
N GLN A 8 -8.54 -4.46 -12.08
CA GLN A 8 -7.26 -4.91 -11.52
C GLN A 8 -6.38 -5.66 -12.54
N GLU A 9 -7.00 -6.41 -13.45
CA GLU A 9 -6.35 -7.11 -14.55
C GLU A 9 -5.67 -6.18 -15.58
N ASN A 10 -6.08 -4.91 -15.65
CA ASN A 10 -5.48 -3.89 -16.51
C ASN A 10 -4.29 -3.17 -15.86
N PHE A 11 -3.92 -3.52 -14.62
CA PHE A 11 -2.74 -2.94 -13.98
C PHE A 11 -1.48 -3.27 -14.81
N PRO A 12 -0.73 -2.27 -15.33
CA PRO A 12 0.30 -2.51 -16.34
C PRO A 12 1.47 -3.39 -15.91
N LEU A 13 1.67 -3.57 -14.60
CA LEU A 13 2.78 -4.34 -14.04
C LEU A 13 2.31 -5.59 -13.28
N LEU A 14 1.06 -6.00 -13.46
CA LEU A 14 0.44 -7.09 -12.70
C LEU A 14 1.29 -8.36 -12.64
N GLU A 15 1.71 -8.88 -13.80
CA GLU A 15 2.53 -10.09 -13.87
C GLU A 15 3.86 -9.95 -13.11
N LYS A 16 4.50 -8.78 -13.21
CA LYS A 16 5.79 -8.50 -12.53
C LYS A 16 5.62 -8.49 -11.02
N VAL A 17 4.57 -7.83 -10.53
CA VAL A 17 4.26 -7.72 -9.09
C VAL A 17 3.88 -9.08 -8.52
N VAL A 18 2.97 -9.81 -9.18
CA VAL A 18 2.54 -11.15 -8.78
C VAL A 18 3.73 -12.09 -8.66
N LYS A 19 4.62 -12.09 -9.66
CA LYS A 19 5.83 -12.90 -9.65
C LYS A 19 6.82 -12.48 -8.56
N LYS A 20 7.06 -11.17 -8.38
CA LYS A 20 8.04 -10.64 -7.41
C LYS A 20 7.66 -10.98 -5.96
N PHE A 21 6.38 -10.84 -5.63
CA PHE A 21 5.89 -11.03 -4.25
C PHE A 21 5.21 -12.37 -4.02
N ASN A 22 5.26 -13.28 -5.01
CA ASN A 22 4.65 -14.61 -4.96
C ASN A 22 3.17 -14.56 -4.50
N ILE A 23 2.40 -13.65 -5.11
CA ILE A 23 1.00 -13.40 -4.74
C ILE A 23 0.13 -14.52 -5.33
N SER A 24 -0.66 -15.18 -4.49
CA SER A 24 -1.66 -16.15 -4.94
C SER A 24 -2.92 -15.47 -5.46
N ASP A 25 -3.66 -16.13 -6.36
CA ASP A 25 -4.94 -15.61 -6.90
C ASP A 25 -5.94 -15.24 -5.80
N LYS A 26 -5.92 -15.98 -4.68
CA LYS A 26 -6.76 -15.69 -3.52
C LYS A 26 -6.39 -14.35 -2.91
N LYS A 27 -5.10 -14.07 -2.68
CA LYS A 27 -4.62 -12.81 -2.13
C LYS A 27 -4.74 -11.66 -3.12
N LEU A 28 -4.59 -11.95 -4.42
CA LEU A 28 -4.63 -10.93 -5.46
C LEU A 28 -5.94 -10.13 -5.42
N LYS A 29 -7.07 -10.78 -5.15
CA LYS A 29 -8.39 -10.12 -5.07
C LYS A 29 -8.49 -9.01 -4.03
N ASP A 30 -7.63 -9.05 -3.00
CA ASP A 30 -7.65 -8.11 -1.87
C ASP A 30 -6.60 -7.00 -2.01
N ILE A 31 -5.75 -7.04 -3.04
CA ILE A 31 -4.66 -6.08 -3.24
C ILE A 31 -5.16 -4.90 -4.09
N VAL A 32 -4.74 -3.70 -3.72
CA VAL A 32 -4.97 -2.47 -4.47
C VAL A 32 -3.67 -2.06 -5.14
N PHE A 33 -3.73 -1.60 -6.39
CA PHE A 33 -2.56 -1.07 -7.10
C PHE A 33 -2.79 0.37 -7.52
N THR A 34 -1.78 1.21 -7.34
CA THR A 34 -1.75 2.57 -7.89
C THR A 34 -0.70 2.69 -8.99
N TYR A 35 -1.11 3.17 -10.17
CA TYR A 35 -0.20 3.46 -11.27
C TYR A 35 -0.52 4.82 -11.91
N GLY A 36 0.40 5.77 -11.73
CA GLY A 36 0.21 7.17 -12.06
C GLY A 36 -0.90 7.79 -11.21
N ASN A 37 -2.01 8.14 -11.86
CA ASN A 37 -3.19 8.75 -11.23
C ASN A 37 -4.41 7.82 -11.19
N THR A 38 -4.17 6.51 -11.44
CA THR A 38 -5.20 5.48 -11.58
C THR A 38 -5.02 4.43 -10.49
N ILE A 39 -6.12 4.11 -9.81
CA ILE A 39 -6.20 3.05 -8.80
C ILE A 39 -6.95 1.87 -9.39
N TYR A 40 -6.36 0.68 -9.28
CA TYR A 40 -6.86 -0.59 -9.78
C TYR A 40 -7.22 -1.49 -8.59
N THR A 41 -8.50 -1.87 -8.49
CA THR A 41 -9.01 -2.70 -7.37
C THR A 41 -10.21 -3.54 -7.79
N ARG A 42 -10.39 -4.69 -7.13
CA ARG A 42 -11.62 -5.52 -7.24
C ARG A 42 -12.63 -5.26 -6.12
N GLN A 43 -12.25 -4.47 -5.13
CA GLN A 43 -13.05 -4.17 -3.94
C GLN A 43 -13.25 -2.67 -3.78
N PRO A 44 -14.39 -2.23 -3.20
CA PRO A 44 -14.56 -0.84 -2.79
C PRO A 44 -13.45 -0.41 -1.83
N LEU A 45 -12.93 0.81 -2.01
CA LEU A 45 -11.90 1.36 -1.15
C LEU A 45 -12.53 1.99 0.09
N SER A 46 -12.00 1.65 1.27
CA SER A 46 -12.29 2.41 2.49
C SER A 46 -11.68 3.81 2.40
N TYR A 47 -12.20 4.77 3.18
CA TYR A 47 -11.67 6.14 3.16
C TYR A 47 -10.19 6.21 3.53
N GLY A 48 -9.71 5.34 4.44
CA GLY A 48 -8.28 5.26 4.77
C GLY A 48 -7.44 4.71 3.62
N LEU A 49 -7.93 3.71 2.89
CA LEU A 49 -7.25 3.21 1.69
C LEU A 49 -7.22 4.25 0.58
N ILE A 50 -8.27 5.08 0.42
CA ILE A 50 -8.23 6.20 -0.54
C ILE A 50 -7.08 7.16 -0.20
N THR A 51 -6.86 7.48 1.08
CA THR A 51 -5.71 8.30 1.51
C THR A 51 -4.37 7.62 1.24
N HIS A 52 -4.28 6.32 1.50
CA HIS A 52 -3.09 5.52 1.21
C HIS A 52 -2.73 5.57 -0.28
N GLU A 53 -3.67 5.21 -1.16
CA GLU A 53 -3.43 5.21 -2.60
C GLU A 53 -3.18 6.62 -3.15
N THR A 54 -3.84 7.65 -2.59
CA THR A 54 -3.56 9.04 -2.96
C THR A 54 -2.11 9.43 -2.65
N THR A 55 -1.53 8.88 -1.57
CA THR A 55 -0.11 9.07 -1.27
C THR A 55 0.77 8.47 -2.35
N HIS A 56 0.48 7.26 -2.83
CA HIS A 56 1.19 6.67 -3.95
C HIS A 56 1.05 7.47 -5.24
N ILE A 57 -0.12 8.06 -5.52
CA ILE A 57 -0.28 8.98 -6.66
C ILE A 57 0.70 10.16 -6.54
N LEU A 58 0.83 10.75 -5.34
CA LEU A 58 1.76 11.85 -5.09
C LEU A 58 3.22 11.41 -5.25
N GLN A 59 3.59 10.27 -4.67
CA GLN A 59 4.94 9.70 -4.78
C GLN A 59 5.34 9.42 -6.24
N GLN A 60 4.38 9.01 -7.08
CA GLN A 60 4.59 8.68 -8.50
C GLN A 60 4.58 9.90 -9.44
N GLN A 61 4.28 11.12 -8.97
CA GLN A 61 4.04 12.31 -9.81
C GLN A 61 5.17 12.62 -10.80
N LYS A 62 6.43 12.38 -10.42
CA LYS A 62 7.57 12.64 -11.30
C LYS A 62 7.67 11.62 -12.42
N ASN A 63 7.67 10.34 -12.05
CA ASN A 63 7.83 9.24 -12.99
C ASN A 63 7.36 7.92 -12.35
N LYS A 64 6.13 7.50 -12.67
CA LYS A 64 5.53 6.26 -12.17
C LYS A 64 6.32 5.00 -12.57
N ASP A 65 6.94 4.98 -13.74
CA ASP A 65 7.66 3.80 -14.25
C ASP A 65 8.98 3.60 -13.51
N GLU A 66 9.72 4.68 -13.29
CA GLU A 66 10.93 4.68 -12.47
C GLU A 66 10.62 4.37 -11.01
N TRP A 67 9.53 4.96 -10.47
CA TRP A 67 9.08 4.69 -9.11
C TRP A 67 8.79 3.20 -8.89
N TRP A 68 8.01 2.57 -9.78
CA TRP A 68 7.72 1.13 -9.70
C TRP A 68 8.97 0.28 -9.93
N GLY A 69 9.87 0.70 -10.83
CA GLY A 69 11.17 0.06 -11.03
C GLY A 69 11.98 -0.01 -9.74
N ARG A 70 12.06 1.10 -8.99
CA ARG A 70 12.70 1.14 -7.68
C ARG A 70 11.93 0.35 -6.64
N TYR A 71 10.61 0.49 -6.54
CA TYR A 71 9.76 -0.21 -5.58
C TYR A 71 9.93 -1.74 -5.63
N LEU A 72 10.09 -2.30 -6.83
CA LEU A 72 10.25 -3.74 -7.03
C LEU A 72 11.65 -4.27 -6.73
N ILE A 73 12.67 -3.41 -6.65
CA ILE A 73 14.08 -3.82 -6.56
C ILE A 73 14.72 -3.36 -5.25
N ASP A 74 14.43 -2.13 -4.83
CA ASP A 74 14.96 -1.49 -3.63
C ASP A 74 13.98 -1.65 -2.47
N ASN A 75 14.34 -2.59 -1.59
CA ASN A 75 13.60 -2.95 -0.40
C ASN A 75 13.43 -1.76 0.58
N GLN A 76 14.48 -0.97 0.77
CA GLN A 76 14.45 0.17 1.69
C GLN A 76 13.54 1.27 1.12
N PHE A 77 13.67 1.55 -0.18
CA PHE A 77 12.77 2.48 -0.86
C PHE A 77 11.31 2.04 -0.73
N ARG A 78 10.99 0.76 -1.00
CA ARG A 78 9.64 0.23 -0.82
C ARG A 78 9.12 0.47 0.59
N LEU A 79 9.92 0.14 1.62
CA LEU A 79 9.55 0.34 3.01
C LEU A 79 9.23 1.82 3.31
N GLU A 80 10.07 2.74 2.86
CA GLU A 80 9.86 4.19 3.06
C GLU A 80 8.57 4.68 2.40
N GLN A 81 8.26 4.19 1.20
CA GLN A 81 7.02 4.56 0.49
C GLN A 81 5.77 4.07 1.23
N GLU A 82 5.79 2.82 1.71
CA GLU A 82 4.68 2.22 2.46
C GLU A 82 4.48 2.90 3.82
N ILE A 83 5.56 3.21 4.56
CA ILE A 83 5.46 3.91 5.85
C ILE A 83 4.75 5.25 5.67
N GLU A 84 5.15 6.07 4.70
CA GLU A 84 4.50 7.37 4.45
C GLU A 84 3.00 7.20 4.13
N ALA A 85 2.64 6.22 3.29
CA ALA A 85 1.27 5.96 2.89
C ALA A 85 0.42 5.46 4.08
N TYR A 86 0.94 4.52 4.86
CA TYR A 86 0.27 3.99 6.04
C TYR A 86 0.14 5.01 7.17
N GLN A 87 1.15 5.86 7.41
CA GLN A 87 1.06 6.95 8.38
C GLN A 87 -0.10 7.89 8.04
N ARG A 88 -0.26 8.27 6.76
CA ARG A 88 -1.39 9.12 6.33
C ARG A 88 -2.74 8.41 6.44
N GLN A 89 -2.79 7.11 6.13
CA GLN A 89 -3.98 6.28 6.35
C GLN A 89 -4.36 6.25 7.84
N LEU A 90 -3.40 6.02 8.73
CA LEU A 90 -3.59 5.98 10.17
C LEU A 90 -3.99 7.34 10.74
N GLN A 91 -3.38 8.44 10.30
CA GLN A 91 -3.79 9.78 10.69
C GLN A 91 -5.25 10.06 10.31
N THR A 92 -5.68 9.57 9.15
CA THR A 92 -7.08 9.68 8.72
C THR A 92 -8.01 8.94 9.68
N TYR A 93 -7.65 7.74 10.12
CA TYR A 93 -8.42 7.03 11.15
C TYR A 93 -8.37 7.77 12.49
N LYS A 94 -7.20 8.20 12.97
CA LYS A 94 -7.02 8.90 14.25
C LYS A 94 -7.91 10.14 14.38
N ASN A 95 -8.06 10.89 13.29
CA ASN A 95 -8.87 12.11 13.25
C ASN A 95 -10.39 11.85 13.21
N ASN A 96 -10.84 10.68 12.74
CA ASN A 96 -12.25 10.39 12.51
C ASN A 96 -12.82 9.36 13.51
N ASP A 97 -12.02 8.38 13.91
CA ASP A 97 -12.38 7.28 14.80
C ASP A 97 -11.13 6.70 15.49
N ILE A 98 -10.93 7.08 16.75
CA ILE A 98 -9.79 6.64 17.56
C ILE A 98 -9.84 5.13 17.89
N GLY A 99 -11.03 4.53 17.91
CA GLY A 99 -11.20 3.09 18.12
C GLY A 99 -10.70 2.32 16.91
N LEU A 100 -11.14 2.74 15.72
CA LEU A 100 -10.67 2.18 14.45
C LEU A 100 -9.17 2.40 14.25
N TYR A 101 -8.62 3.56 14.64
CA TYR A 101 -7.17 3.81 14.61
C TYR A 101 -6.37 2.72 15.34
N LYS A 102 -6.76 2.35 16.56
CA LYS A 102 -6.04 1.33 17.35
C LYS A 102 -6.08 -0.05 16.67
N ILE A 103 -7.23 -0.42 16.11
CA ILE A 103 -7.41 -1.67 15.37
C ILE A 103 -6.53 -1.67 14.12
N MET A 104 -6.59 -0.57 13.35
CA MET A 104 -5.87 -0.45 12.09
C MET A 104 -4.35 -0.34 12.29
N LEU A 105 -3.87 0.30 13.36
CA LEU A 105 -2.44 0.34 13.70
C LEU A 105 -1.88 -1.07 13.88
N SER A 106 -2.56 -1.92 14.67
CA SER A 106 -2.12 -3.31 14.84
C SER A 106 -2.13 -4.05 13.51
N LYS A 107 -3.22 -3.94 12.74
CA LYS A 107 -3.35 -4.66 11.46
C LYS A 107 -2.29 -4.23 10.44
N ILE A 108 -2.06 -2.92 10.30
CA ILE A 108 -1.07 -2.39 9.37
C ILE A 108 0.34 -2.76 9.81
N ALA A 109 0.64 -2.79 11.12
CA ALA A 109 1.92 -3.27 11.59
C ALA A 109 2.13 -4.76 11.26
N ASP A 110 1.09 -5.59 11.37
CA ASP A 110 1.13 -7.00 10.96
C ASP A 110 1.35 -7.13 9.44
N ASP A 111 0.65 -6.31 8.63
CA ASP A 111 0.81 -6.30 7.17
C ASP A 111 2.24 -5.88 6.76
N LEU A 112 2.75 -4.78 7.33
CA LEU A 112 4.05 -4.19 7.01
C LEU A 112 5.24 -5.07 7.44
N SER A 113 5.11 -5.77 8.58
CA SER A 113 6.11 -6.71 9.07
C SER A 113 5.97 -8.12 8.49
N GLY A 114 4.92 -8.39 7.73
CA GLY A 114 4.67 -9.68 7.13
C GLY A 114 5.52 -9.98 5.89
N GLY A 115 5.53 -11.26 5.51
CA GLY A 115 6.36 -11.76 4.40
C GLY A 115 6.06 -11.16 3.02
N MET A 116 4.94 -10.44 2.82
CA MET A 116 4.69 -9.71 1.57
C MET A 116 5.78 -8.65 1.31
N TYR A 117 6.23 -7.98 2.36
CA TYR A 117 7.31 -6.99 2.26
C TYR A 117 8.69 -7.62 2.44
N GLY A 118 8.77 -8.93 2.66
CA GLY A 118 10.00 -9.70 2.78
C GLY A 118 10.62 -9.66 4.18
N ASP A 119 9.78 -9.59 5.22
CA ASP A 119 10.20 -9.54 6.63
C ASP A 119 11.23 -8.42 6.90
N ILE A 120 11.05 -7.32 6.18
CA ILE A 120 11.99 -6.19 6.10
C ILE A 120 12.11 -5.42 7.43
N ILE A 121 11.05 -5.46 8.24
CA ILE A 121 10.93 -4.75 9.51
C ILE A 121 10.23 -5.67 10.51
N THR A 122 10.63 -5.60 11.78
CA THR A 122 9.91 -6.32 12.84
C THR A 122 8.61 -5.60 13.16
N ARG A 123 7.62 -6.32 13.72
CA ARG A 123 6.35 -5.72 14.09
C ARG A 123 6.49 -4.56 15.08
N GLU A 124 7.40 -4.68 16.05
CA GLU A 124 7.68 -3.62 17.03
C GLU A 124 8.18 -2.36 16.34
N LYS A 125 9.17 -2.51 15.45
CA LYS A 125 9.71 -1.39 14.65
C LYS A 125 8.68 -0.82 13.69
N ALA A 126 7.77 -1.65 13.16
CA ALA A 126 6.67 -1.18 12.33
C ALA A 126 5.73 -0.28 13.15
N ILE A 127 5.35 -0.65 14.37
CA ILE A 127 4.55 0.21 15.24
C ILE A 127 5.26 1.54 15.50
N GLU A 128 6.54 1.51 15.90
CA GLU A 128 7.33 2.71 16.15
C GLU A 128 7.39 3.64 14.93
N ALA A 129 7.54 3.06 13.72
CA ALA A 129 7.58 3.83 12.48
C ALA A 129 6.20 4.38 12.07
N LEU A 130 5.10 3.76 12.52
CA LEU A 130 3.73 4.10 12.12
C LEU A 130 3.03 5.06 13.10
N GLU A 131 3.55 5.23 14.31
CA GLU A 131 2.99 6.17 15.28
C GLU A 131 3.18 7.62 14.81
N VAL A 132 2.04 8.28 14.56
CA VAL A 132 1.86 9.69 14.21
C VAL A 132 0.84 10.33 15.14
#